data_AF-A0A8H8X0F5-F1
#
_entry.id   AF-A0A8H8X0F5-F1
#
_cell.length_a   1.000
_cell.length_b   1.000
_cell.length_c   1.000
_cell.angle_alpha   90.00
_cell.angle_beta   90.00
_cell.angle_gamma   90.00
#
_symmetry.space_group_name_H-M   'P 1'
#
loop_
_entity.id
_entity.type
_entity.pdbx_description
1 polymer ?
#
loop_
_entity_poly.entity_id
_entity_poly.type
_entity_poly.pdbx_seq_one_letter_code
_entity_poly.pdbx_strand_id
1 'polypeptide(L)'
;MPRIQNLRIGHATNSSSSHSIVMMRPGHPAPPSNYSGGDFGWDNFILSDVRSKMHYVAVDTRGRYATREDFDAEFAPYLDQATLDSVWNEHDYIDHESAGTSSSVDRDLLMRPEVVILGGNDNEDRFTIPNADPAPSGPMRQRQDGAASVLYWPSSGFKIRLSDEPYTKARAPELVDVKITDYCPYGCFFCYQGSTKQGAHASLESVVATAERLRELGVFEVAIGGGEPMMHPQFPEIVDAFHQRGITPNVTAYGVEWSTRDWVKTTISKLGGIGVSVHNAADFEKLTRIRDNLSSRRVYSGRLMPQHAVGTNDITEVVHAARTGRYTDNLLLLGFKNVARGSSGPKMKVTDDELYNAIAGPFEGKGWYPLTLSVDTAFIDQFPNVIDRLNVPGYLTSSPEGKFSMYIDLVRGIMGPSSYCAEEDYLPLDLAHITEAFARW
;
A
#
# COMPACT_ATOMS: atom_id res chain seq x y z
N MET A 1 5.79 -11.34 -17.07
CA MET A 1 4.33 -11.18 -16.98
C MET A 1 3.95 -10.84 -15.54
N PRO A 2 3.56 -9.60 -15.18
CA PRO A 2 3.28 -9.22 -13.80
C PRO A 2 1.78 -9.29 -13.44
N ARG A 3 1.49 -9.84 -12.26
CA ARG A 3 0.16 -10.22 -11.72
C ARG A 3 -0.19 -9.32 -10.50
N ILE A 4 -1.44 -9.32 -10.07
CA ILE A 4 -1.96 -8.72 -8.81
C ILE A 4 -2.83 -9.78 -8.08
N GLN A 5 -3.26 -9.58 -6.82
CA GLN A 5 -3.87 -10.61 -5.93
C GLN A 5 -5.10 -10.23 -5.04
N ASN A 6 -5.78 -9.07 -5.16
CA ASN A 6 -6.90 -8.69 -4.24
C ASN A 6 -7.25 -7.17 -4.22
N LEU A 7 -8.54 -6.77 -4.16
CA LEU A 7 -9.04 -5.45 -3.73
C LEU A 7 -10.53 -5.45 -3.26
N ARG A 8 -10.92 -4.48 -2.42
CA ARG A 8 -12.30 -4.20 -1.99
C ARG A 8 -12.53 -2.68 -1.95
N ILE A 9 -13.77 -2.24 -2.26
CA ILE A 9 -14.23 -0.84 -2.13
C ILE A 9 -15.56 -0.82 -1.35
N GLY A 10 -15.70 0.07 -0.35
CA GLY A 10 -16.99 0.51 0.22
C GLY A 10 -17.71 -0.37 1.27
N HIS A 11 -18.55 0.28 2.10
CA HIS A 11 -19.50 -0.35 3.04
C HIS A 11 -20.88 -0.50 2.39
N ALA A 12 -21.52 -1.65 2.61
CA ALA A 12 -22.82 -2.00 2.05
C ALA A 12 -23.99 -1.31 2.77
N THR A 13 -24.68 -0.39 2.10
CA THR A 13 -26.08 -0.01 2.41
C THR A 13 -26.77 0.70 1.23
N ASN A 14 -27.13 -0.03 0.18
CA ASN A 14 -28.40 0.03 -0.59
C ASN A 14 -28.27 -0.86 -1.85
N SER A 15 -29.41 -1.40 -2.31
CA SER A 15 -29.53 -2.33 -3.45
C SER A 15 -29.23 -1.60 -4.76
N SER A 16 -28.22 -2.08 -5.51
CA SER A 16 -27.43 -1.22 -6.38
C SER A 16 -26.47 -2.00 -7.31
N SER A 17 -26.46 -1.72 -8.62
CA SER A 17 -25.48 -2.30 -9.57
C SER A 17 -24.06 -1.78 -9.31
N SER A 18 -23.09 -2.69 -9.16
CA SER A 18 -21.70 -2.35 -8.86
C SER A 18 -20.77 -2.69 -10.03
N HIS A 19 -20.33 -1.68 -10.77
CA HIS A 19 -19.28 -1.88 -11.77
C HIS A 19 -17.91 -1.91 -11.11
N SER A 20 -17.01 -2.73 -11.65
CA SER A 20 -15.66 -2.93 -11.10
C SER A 20 -14.64 -2.98 -12.21
N ILE A 21 -13.54 -2.27 -12.03
CA ILE A 21 -12.35 -2.46 -12.88
C ILE A 21 -11.53 -3.56 -12.23
N VAL A 22 -11.24 -4.62 -12.97
CA VAL A 22 -10.46 -5.77 -12.51
C VAL A 22 -9.29 -6.03 -13.45
N MET A 23 -8.22 -6.57 -12.90
CA MET A 23 -7.01 -6.93 -13.63
C MET A 23 -6.80 -8.43 -13.59
N MET A 24 -6.67 -9.05 -14.76
CA MET A 24 -6.43 -10.48 -14.91
C MET A 24 -5.03 -10.87 -14.41
N ARG A 25 -4.91 -12.00 -13.70
CA ARG A 25 -3.63 -12.61 -13.36
C ARG A 25 -2.93 -13.13 -14.62
N PRO A 26 -1.66 -12.80 -14.89
CA PRO A 26 -0.83 -13.46 -15.87
C PRO A 26 -0.96 -14.96 -15.98
N GLY A 27 -1.02 -15.39 -17.24
CA GLY A 27 -1.34 -16.75 -17.62
C GLY A 27 -2.85 -17.00 -17.72
N HIS A 28 -3.70 -16.06 -17.30
CA HIS A 28 -5.15 -16.14 -17.43
C HIS A 28 -5.64 -15.00 -18.35
N PRO A 29 -5.95 -15.28 -19.62
CA PRO A 29 -6.50 -14.26 -20.51
C PRO A 29 -7.88 -13.81 -20.00
N ALA A 30 -8.21 -12.54 -20.23
CA ALA A 30 -9.54 -12.02 -19.97
C ALA A 30 -10.58 -12.86 -20.74
N PRO A 31 -11.74 -13.20 -20.12
CA PRO A 31 -12.87 -13.70 -20.88
C PRO A 31 -13.23 -12.71 -21.99
N PRO A 32 -13.71 -13.19 -23.15
CA PRO A 32 -14.11 -12.30 -24.24
C PRO A 32 -15.20 -11.35 -23.74
N SER A 33 -15.20 -10.14 -24.28
CA SER A 33 -16.29 -9.20 -23.98
C SER A 33 -17.61 -9.81 -24.40
N ASN A 34 -18.59 -9.80 -23.51
CA ASN A 34 -19.88 -10.41 -23.73
C ASN A 34 -21.01 -9.36 -23.85
N TYR A 35 -20.63 -8.11 -24.14
CA TYR A 35 -21.53 -6.98 -24.17
C TYR A 35 -21.86 -6.55 -25.61
N SER A 36 -23.14 -6.30 -25.88
CA SER A 36 -23.65 -6.00 -27.22
C SER A 36 -24.30 -4.61 -27.39
N GLY A 37 -24.17 -3.68 -26.43
CA GLY A 37 -24.36 -2.24 -26.69
C GLY A 37 -25.13 -1.42 -25.66
N GLY A 38 -24.85 -0.10 -25.67
CA GLY A 38 -25.63 1.04 -25.19
C GLY A 38 -25.85 1.21 -23.68
N ASP A 39 -26.46 0.23 -23.02
CA ASP A 39 -26.84 0.31 -21.61
C ASP A 39 -25.90 -0.49 -20.71
N PHE A 40 -25.09 0.20 -19.90
CA PHE A 40 -24.30 -0.37 -18.81
C PHE A 40 -25.13 -0.32 -17.53
N GLY A 41 -26.23 -1.06 -17.53
CA GLY A 41 -27.22 -1.09 -16.46
C GLY A 41 -27.06 -2.29 -15.52
N TRP A 42 -28.17 -2.98 -15.25
CA TRP A 42 -28.27 -4.04 -14.25
C TRP A 42 -27.69 -5.40 -14.66
N ASP A 43 -27.37 -5.58 -15.94
CA ASP A 43 -26.93 -6.86 -16.50
C ASP A 43 -25.46 -7.15 -16.20
N ASN A 44 -25.14 -8.44 -16.08
CA ASN A 44 -23.77 -8.90 -15.96
C ASN A 44 -23.02 -8.73 -17.29
N PHE A 45 -21.97 -7.93 -17.29
CA PHE A 45 -21.14 -7.72 -18.49
C PHE A 45 -19.65 -7.75 -18.19
N ILE A 46 -18.88 -8.07 -19.22
CA ILE A 46 -17.43 -8.12 -19.29
C ILE A 46 -17.02 -7.22 -20.46
N LEU A 47 -16.22 -6.20 -20.20
CA LEU A 47 -15.61 -5.34 -21.20
C LEU A 47 -14.10 -5.58 -21.15
N SER A 48 -13.61 -6.44 -22.03
CA SER A 48 -12.20 -6.87 -22.11
C SER A 48 -11.45 -6.24 -23.28
N ASP A 49 -12.16 -5.96 -24.39
CA ASP A 49 -11.60 -5.32 -25.58
C ASP A 49 -11.60 -3.79 -25.47
N VAL A 50 -10.72 -3.17 -26.24
CA VAL A 50 -10.54 -1.71 -26.27
C VAL A 50 -11.84 -0.97 -26.60
N ARG A 51 -12.60 -1.42 -27.60
CA ARG A 51 -13.80 -0.71 -28.07
C ARG A 51 -14.86 -0.68 -26.98
N SER A 52 -15.17 -1.82 -26.36
CA SER A 52 -16.17 -1.91 -25.30
C SER A 52 -15.79 -1.10 -24.05
N LYS A 53 -14.51 -1.13 -23.65
CA LYS A 53 -14.01 -0.30 -22.54
C LYS A 53 -14.08 1.20 -22.86
N MET A 54 -13.75 1.61 -24.08
CA MET A 54 -13.84 3.01 -24.48
C MET A 54 -15.29 3.50 -24.63
N HIS A 55 -16.21 2.61 -24.98
CA HIS A 55 -17.65 2.92 -24.97
C HIS A 55 -18.12 3.21 -23.55
N TYR A 56 -17.73 2.38 -22.58
CA TYR A 56 -18.00 2.63 -21.16
C TYR A 56 -17.43 3.97 -20.69
N VAL A 57 -16.15 4.24 -20.97
CA VAL A 57 -15.50 5.51 -20.59
C VAL A 57 -16.22 6.69 -21.22
N ALA A 58 -16.65 6.58 -22.49
CA ALA A 58 -17.37 7.64 -23.18
C ALA A 58 -18.67 7.99 -22.45
N VAL A 59 -19.48 6.99 -22.09
CA VAL A 59 -20.73 7.20 -21.33
C VAL A 59 -20.43 7.81 -19.95
N ASP A 60 -19.40 7.31 -19.26
CA ASP A 60 -19.05 7.72 -17.90
C ASP A 60 -18.51 9.15 -17.81
N THR A 61 -17.89 9.63 -18.89
CA THR A 61 -17.17 10.91 -18.91
C THR A 61 -17.80 11.96 -19.81
N ARG A 62 -18.79 11.62 -20.66
CA ARG A 62 -19.41 12.56 -21.61
C ARG A 62 -19.87 13.87 -20.96
N GLY A 63 -20.45 13.81 -19.76
CA GLY A 63 -20.88 15.00 -19.00
C GLY A 63 -19.76 15.97 -18.60
N ARG A 64 -18.49 15.62 -18.84
CA ARG A 64 -17.30 16.46 -18.56
C ARG A 64 -16.85 17.29 -19.76
N TYR A 65 -17.32 16.96 -20.96
CA TYR A 65 -16.93 17.66 -22.18
C TYR A 65 -17.83 18.87 -22.39
N ALA A 66 -17.22 20.02 -22.66
CA ALA A 66 -17.95 21.26 -22.92
C ALA A 66 -18.56 21.29 -24.33
N THR A 67 -17.95 20.59 -25.29
CA THR A 67 -18.36 20.58 -26.69
C THR A 67 -18.39 19.16 -27.25
N ARG A 68 -19.19 18.97 -28.31
CA ARG A 68 -19.28 17.69 -29.03
C ARG A 68 -17.97 17.40 -29.75
N GLU A 69 -17.34 18.43 -30.29
CA GLU A 69 -16.10 18.32 -31.04
C GLU A 69 -14.95 17.78 -30.17
N ASP A 70 -14.82 18.26 -28.92
CA ASP A 70 -13.79 17.77 -27.99
C ASP A 70 -14.01 16.30 -27.60
N PHE A 71 -15.28 15.91 -27.40
CA PHE A 71 -15.65 14.53 -27.13
C PHE A 71 -15.35 13.62 -28.34
N ASP A 72 -15.77 14.01 -29.55
CA ASP A 72 -15.51 13.23 -30.76
C ASP A 72 -14.02 13.09 -31.05
N ALA A 73 -13.25 14.17 -30.88
CA ALA A 73 -11.80 14.14 -31.05
C ALA A 73 -11.14 13.09 -30.14
N GLU A 74 -11.69 12.88 -28.95
CA GLU A 74 -11.15 11.92 -27.99
C GLU A 74 -11.61 10.47 -28.24
N PHE A 75 -12.85 10.25 -28.67
CA PHE A 75 -13.44 8.90 -28.76
C PHE A 75 -13.56 8.31 -30.18
N ALA A 76 -13.51 9.13 -31.24
CA ALA A 76 -13.54 8.68 -32.64
C ALA A 76 -12.44 7.68 -33.04
N PRO A 77 -11.24 7.65 -32.41
CA PRO A 77 -10.27 6.59 -32.68
C PRO A 77 -10.74 5.18 -32.26
N TYR A 78 -11.73 5.09 -31.37
CA TYR A 78 -12.14 3.83 -30.74
C TYR A 78 -13.59 3.43 -31.06
N LEU A 79 -14.46 4.41 -31.30
CA LEU A 79 -15.89 4.23 -31.47
C LEU A 79 -16.35 4.68 -32.85
N ASP A 80 -17.31 3.97 -33.42
CA ASP A 80 -17.95 4.39 -34.66
C ASP A 80 -18.90 5.58 -34.42
N GLN A 81 -19.23 6.29 -35.50
CA GLN A 81 -20.05 7.51 -35.42
C GLN A 81 -21.42 7.24 -34.78
N ALA A 82 -22.04 6.09 -35.08
CA ALA A 82 -23.34 5.73 -34.51
C ALA A 82 -23.27 5.60 -32.99
N THR A 83 -22.19 5.01 -32.46
CA THR A 83 -21.94 4.89 -31.03
C THR A 83 -21.69 6.26 -30.39
N LEU A 84 -20.86 7.11 -31.00
CA LEU A 84 -20.61 8.48 -30.51
C LEU A 84 -21.90 9.31 -30.46
N ASP A 85 -22.75 9.19 -31.48
CA ASP A 85 -24.05 9.84 -31.55
C ASP A 85 -25.00 9.31 -30.47
N SER A 86 -24.96 8.01 -30.17
CA SER A 86 -25.73 7.40 -29.08
C SER A 86 -25.35 7.97 -27.71
N VAL A 87 -24.05 7.93 -27.38
CA VAL A 87 -23.51 8.41 -26.10
C VAL A 87 -23.83 9.88 -25.84
N TRP A 88 -23.60 10.74 -26.83
CA TRP A 88 -23.76 12.18 -26.66
C TRP A 88 -25.21 12.62 -26.51
N ASN A 89 -26.12 11.92 -27.20
CA ASN A 89 -27.55 12.17 -27.13
C ASN A 89 -28.22 11.46 -25.93
N GLU A 90 -27.42 10.92 -24.99
CA GLU A 90 -27.90 10.28 -23.76
C GLU A 90 -28.78 9.05 -24.00
N HIS A 91 -28.60 8.38 -25.13
CA HIS A 91 -29.26 7.11 -25.40
C HIS A 91 -28.57 5.94 -24.70
N ASP A 92 -27.31 6.13 -24.31
CA ASP A 92 -26.51 5.16 -23.59
C ASP A 92 -26.44 5.57 -22.10
N TYR A 93 -26.62 4.60 -21.21
CA TYR A 93 -26.72 4.84 -19.77
C TYR A 93 -25.68 4.03 -18.99
N ILE A 94 -25.05 4.65 -17.99
CA ILE A 94 -24.35 3.94 -16.91
C ILE A 94 -25.20 4.07 -15.66
N ASP A 95 -25.33 2.97 -14.94
CA ASP A 95 -26.01 3.03 -13.66
C ASP A 95 -25.40 4.08 -12.73
N HIS A 96 -26.27 4.93 -12.19
CA HIS A 96 -25.91 6.10 -11.41
C HIS A 96 -24.99 5.81 -10.20
N GLU A 97 -25.03 4.60 -9.64
CA GLU A 97 -24.17 4.18 -8.53
C GLU A 97 -22.79 3.71 -8.99
N SER A 98 -22.65 3.45 -10.29
CA SER A 98 -21.41 3.12 -10.98
C SER A 98 -20.82 4.28 -11.80
N ALA A 99 -21.50 5.43 -11.84
CA ALA A 99 -21.00 6.64 -12.47
C ALA A 99 -19.72 7.15 -11.77
N GLY A 100 -18.72 7.50 -12.56
CA GLY A 100 -17.38 7.89 -12.14
C GLY A 100 -16.39 6.73 -11.97
N THR A 101 -16.78 5.47 -12.22
CA THR A 101 -15.90 4.30 -12.09
C THR A 101 -14.64 4.43 -12.94
N SER A 102 -14.79 4.78 -14.23
CA SER A 102 -13.64 4.92 -15.13
C SER A 102 -12.83 6.18 -14.85
N SER A 103 -13.47 7.19 -14.26
CA SER A 103 -12.83 8.47 -14.02
C SER A 103 -11.75 8.48 -12.95
N SER A 104 -11.63 7.39 -12.18
CA SER A 104 -10.60 7.18 -11.18
C SER A 104 -9.37 6.44 -11.73
N VAL A 105 -9.39 6.07 -13.02
CA VAL A 105 -8.39 5.21 -13.65
C VAL A 105 -7.89 5.83 -14.96
N ASP A 106 -6.58 5.78 -15.17
CA ASP A 106 -5.94 6.28 -16.38
C ASP A 106 -6.40 5.52 -17.64
N ARG A 107 -6.56 6.24 -18.75
CA ARG A 107 -7.08 5.69 -20.00
C ARG A 107 -6.13 4.64 -20.59
N ASP A 108 -4.82 4.86 -20.55
CA ASP A 108 -3.84 3.90 -21.04
C ASP A 108 -3.87 2.59 -20.23
N LEU A 109 -4.17 2.70 -18.92
CA LEU A 109 -4.39 1.52 -18.09
C LEU A 109 -5.62 0.74 -18.54
N LEU A 110 -6.75 1.43 -18.77
CA LEU A 110 -7.98 0.80 -19.25
C LEU A 110 -7.78 0.11 -20.61
N MET A 111 -6.89 0.61 -21.45
CA MET A 111 -6.62 0.03 -22.78
C MET A 111 -5.86 -1.29 -22.73
N ARG A 112 -5.25 -1.65 -21.60
CA ARG A 112 -4.48 -2.88 -21.46
C ARG A 112 -5.36 -4.14 -21.60
N PRO A 113 -4.89 -5.21 -22.26
CA PRO A 113 -5.66 -6.43 -22.43
C PRO A 113 -5.90 -7.18 -21.10
N GLU A 114 -5.07 -6.93 -20.08
CA GLU A 114 -5.26 -7.51 -18.75
C GLU A 114 -6.30 -6.75 -17.91
N VAL A 115 -6.73 -5.56 -18.31
CA VAL A 115 -7.70 -4.74 -17.57
C VAL A 115 -9.08 -4.92 -18.17
N VAL A 116 -10.03 -5.28 -17.32
CA VAL A 116 -11.40 -5.62 -17.66
C VAL A 116 -12.35 -4.76 -16.82
N ILE A 117 -13.42 -4.26 -17.42
CA ILE A 117 -14.51 -3.63 -16.69
C ILE A 117 -15.63 -4.66 -16.55
N LEU A 118 -16.08 -4.88 -15.34
CA LEU A 118 -17.19 -5.73 -15.00
C LEU A 118 -18.40 -4.88 -14.63
N GLY A 119 -19.58 -5.30 -15.07
CA GLY A 119 -20.84 -4.85 -14.52
C GLY A 119 -21.67 -6.02 -14.03
N GLY A 120 -22.63 -5.71 -13.15
CA GLY A 120 -23.51 -6.70 -12.52
C GLY A 120 -24.28 -6.12 -11.34
N ASN A 121 -25.31 -6.84 -10.91
CA ASN A 121 -26.14 -6.47 -9.76
C ASN A 121 -25.76 -7.27 -8.50
N ASP A 122 -26.11 -6.74 -7.33
CA ASP A 122 -25.84 -7.32 -6.03
C ASP A 122 -26.94 -8.28 -5.53
N ASN A 123 -27.96 -8.55 -6.36
CA ASN A 123 -29.12 -9.38 -6.03
C ASN A 123 -28.93 -10.86 -6.41
N GLU A 124 -27.90 -11.19 -7.19
CA GLU A 124 -27.50 -12.55 -7.57
C GLU A 124 -26.09 -12.90 -7.04
N ASP A 125 -25.64 -14.15 -7.16
CA ASP A 125 -24.27 -14.55 -6.81
C ASP A 125 -23.26 -13.62 -7.50
N ARG A 126 -22.31 -13.06 -6.73
CA ARG A 126 -21.36 -12.04 -7.21
C ARG A 126 -20.73 -12.43 -8.55
N PHE A 127 -21.02 -11.66 -9.59
CA PHE A 127 -20.37 -11.81 -10.88
C PHE A 127 -18.89 -11.46 -10.76
N THR A 128 -18.04 -12.49 -10.82
CA THR A 128 -16.59 -12.35 -10.68
C THR A 128 -15.91 -13.10 -11.80
N ILE A 129 -14.77 -12.58 -12.27
CA ILE A 129 -13.89 -13.34 -13.14
C ILE A 129 -12.91 -14.11 -12.24
N PRO A 130 -12.86 -15.45 -12.33
CA PRO A 130 -11.82 -16.22 -11.67
C PRO A 130 -10.44 -15.71 -12.08
N ASN A 131 -9.55 -15.48 -11.11
CA ASN A 131 -8.20 -14.95 -11.33
C ASN A 131 -8.15 -13.48 -11.79
N ALA A 132 -9.14 -12.68 -11.42
CA ALA A 132 -9.09 -11.23 -11.58
C ALA A 132 -9.01 -10.53 -10.22
N ASP A 133 -8.20 -9.47 -10.17
CA ASP A 133 -7.91 -8.71 -8.96
C ASP A 133 -8.39 -7.27 -9.15
N PRO A 134 -9.28 -6.75 -8.30
CA PRO A 134 -9.89 -5.44 -8.53
C PRO A 134 -8.87 -4.27 -8.42
N ALA A 135 -9.13 -3.18 -9.15
CA ALA A 135 -8.32 -1.97 -9.15
C ALA A 135 -8.82 -0.97 -8.08
N PRO A 136 -7.94 -0.38 -7.24
CA PRO A 136 -8.38 0.51 -6.16
C PRO A 136 -9.17 1.70 -6.69
N SER A 137 -10.23 2.08 -5.99
CA SER A 137 -10.91 3.34 -6.24
C SER A 137 -10.23 4.50 -5.53
N GLY A 138 -10.47 5.70 -6.06
CA GLY A 138 -9.96 6.95 -5.53
C GLY A 138 -8.73 7.47 -6.27
N PRO A 139 -8.17 8.60 -5.83
CA PRO A 139 -7.10 9.28 -6.55
C PRO A 139 -5.85 8.40 -6.61
N MET A 140 -5.39 8.18 -7.84
CA MET A 140 -4.16 7.45 -8.16
C MET A 140 -3.04 8.45 -8.47
N ARG A 141 -1.82 8.13 -8.07
CA ARG A 141 -0.59 8.77 -8.53
C ARG A 141 0.13 7.83 -9.48
N GLN A 142 0.68 8.36 -10.56
CA GLN A 142 1.48 7.62 -11.52
C GLN A 142 2.86 8.24 -11.64
N ARG A 143 3.87 7.37 -11.74
CA ARG A 143 5.25 7.75 -12.08
C ARG A 143 5.74 6.86 -13.20
N GLN A 144 6.24 7.48 -14.27
CA GLN A 144 7.02 6.77 -15.28
C GLN A 144 8.43 6.53 -14.74
N ASP A 145 8.86 5.27 -14.73
CA ASP A 145 10.17 4.84 -14.25
C ASP A 145 10.86 3.97 -15.31
N GLY A 146 11.53 4.63 -16.26
CA GLY A 146 12.08 3.97 -17.43
C GLY A 146 10.96 3.40 -18.31
N ALA A 147 11.01 2.09 -18.58
CA ALA A 147 9.97 1.37 -19.32
C ALA A 147 8.80 0.90 -18.43
N ALA A 148 8.81 1.23 -17.14
CA ALA A 148 7.75 0.84 -16.21
C ALA A 148 6.85 2.03 -15.85
N SER A 149 5.56 1.77 -15.71
CA SER A 149 4.59 2.67 -15.08
C SER A 149 4.31 2.17 -13.66
N VAL A 150 4.59 3.01 -12.66
CA VAL A 150 4.27 2.73 -11.27
C VAL A 150 3.02 3.50 -10.89
N LEU A 151 1.98 2.77 -10.49
CA LEU A 151 0.67 3.29 -10.08
C LEU A 151 0.52 3.12 -8.58
N TYR A 152 0.14 4.16 -7.87
CA TYR A 152 0.05 4.18 -6.42
C TYR A 152 -1.24 4.85 -5.96
N TRP A 153 -1.96 4.25 -5.02
CA TRP A 153 -3.15 4.82 -4.41
C TRP A 153 -2.85 5.25 -2.98
N PRO A 154 -2.63 6.55 -2.71
CA PRO A 154 -2.38 7.07 -1.37
C PRO A 154 -3.48 6.70 -0.39
N SER A 155 -4.71 6.60 -0.91
CA SER A 155 -5.87 6.22 -0.14
C SER A 155 -5.81 4.80 0.38
N SER A 156 -4.96 3.89 -0.10
CA SER A 156 -4.92 2.48 0.36
C SER A 156 -3.50 1.96 0.61
N GLY A 157 -2.48 2.66 0.12
CA GLY A 157 -1.10 2.16 0.06
C GLY A 157 -0.89 1.16 -1.09
N PHE A 158 -1.92 0.90 -1.91
CA PHE A 158 -1.84 -0.07 -2.99
C PHE A 158 -0.93 0.43 -4.11
N LYS A 159 -0.10 -0.47 -4.64
CA LYS A 159 0.87 -0.14 -5.67
C LYS A 159 0.95 -1.22 -6.75
N ILE A 160 0.98 -0.78 -8.00
CA ILE A 160 1.18 -1.63 -9.17
C ILE A 160 2.43 -1.16 -9.91
N ARG A 161 3.22 -2.10 -10.39
CA ARG A 161 4.29 -1.86 -11.36
C ARG A 161 3.95 -2.57 -12.66
N LEU A 162 3.85 -1.80 -13.73
CA LEU A 162 3.50 -2.27 -15.05
C LEU A 162 4.68 -2.05 -15.98
N SER A 163 5.19 -3.10 -16.63
CA SER A 163 6.23 -2.97 -17.64
C SER A 163 6.18 -4.13 -18.61
N ASP A 164 6.51 -3.85 -19.87
CA ASP A 164 6.67 -4.86 -20.92
C ASP A 164 8.01 -5.61 -20.79
N GLU A 165 8.97 -4.98 -20.11
CA GLU A 165 10.30 -5.53 -19.82
C GLU A 165 10.44 -5.93 -18.33
N PRO A 166 11.42 -6.78 -17.97
CA PRO A 166 11.69 -7.10 -16.57
C PRO A 166 12.04 -5.84 -15.74
N TYR A 167 11.08 -5.36 -14.95
CA TYR A 167 11.27 -4.26 -14.02
C TYR A 167 11.77 -4.76 -12.66
N THR A 168 13.09 -4.80 -12.51
CA THR A 168 13.77 -5.40 -11.33
C THR A 168 14.34 -4.36 -10.36
N LYS A 169 14.44 -3.10 -10.79
CA LYS A 169 14.95 -1.97 -9.99
C LYS A 169 14.35 -0.66 -10.50
N ALA A 170 13.99 0.22 -9.57
CA ALA A 170 13.53 1.57 -9.87
C ALA A 170 14.71 2.51 -10.17
N ARG A 171 14.49 3.56 -10.97
CA ARG A 171 15.51 4.61 -11.19
C ARG A 171 15.58 5.60 -10.02
N ALA A 172 14.49 5.74 -9.28
CA ALA A 172 14.39 6.53 -8.06
C ALA A 172 13.60 5.75 -7.00
N PRO A 173 13.85 5.94 -5.69
CA PRO A 173 13.12 5.21 -4.66
C PRO A 173 11.61 5.46 -4.79
N GLU A 174 10.81 4.41 -4.63
CA GLU A 174 9.35 4.51 -4.54
C GLU A 174 8.90 4.74 -3.08
N LEU A 175 9.68 4.23 -2.14
CA LEU A 175 9.51 4.32 -0.69
C LEU A 175 10.85 4.69 -0.04
N VAL A 176 10.83 5.54 0.98
CA VAL A 176 12.03 5.82 1.79
C VAL A 176 11.74 5.58 3.28
N ASP A 177 12.52 4.73 3.94
CA ASP A 177 12.55 4.63 5.40
C ASP A 177 13.33 5.83 5.95
N VAL A 178 12.67 6.70 6.70
CA VAL A 178 13.23 7.95 7.21
C VAL A 178 13.27 7.89 8.72
N LYS A 179 14.48 7.78 9.26
CA LYS A 179 14.71 7.93 10.69
C LYS A 179 14.79 9.41 11.06
N ILE A 180 13.87 9.83 11.93
CA ILE A 180 13.76 11.21 12.41
C ILE A 180 14.22 11.40 13.86
N THR A 181 14.50 10.30 14.56
CA THR A 181 14.82 10.35 15.99
C THR A 181 15.60 9.11 16.43
N ASP A 182 16.57 9.29 17.31
CA ASP A 182 17.20 8.25 18.13
C ASP A 182 16.58 8.16 19.53
N TYR A 183 15.72 9.12 19.90
CA TYR A 183 15.05 9.10 21.21
C TYR A 183 14.02 7.97 21.28
N CYS A 184 14.19 7.04 22.22
CA CYS A 184 13.22 5.99 22.53
C CYS A 184 13.34 5.54 23.99
N PRO A 185 12.24 5.56 24.77
CA PRO A 185 12.30 5.19 26.18
C PRO A 185 12.16 3.68 26.47
N TYR A 186 11.81 2.86 25.48
CA TYR A 186 11.37 1.47 25.69
C TYR A 186 12.49 0.44 25.85
N GLY A 187 13.68 0.70 25.29
CA GLY A 187 14.87 -0.13 25.54
C GLY A 187 14.77 -1.60 25.10
N CYS A 188 14.01 -1.91 24.04
CA CYS A 188 13.86 -3.28 23.55
C CYS A 188 15.23 -3.94 23.28
N PHE A 189 15.42 -5.18 23.76
CA PHE A 189 16.67 -5.92 23.62
C PHE A 189 17.02 -6.23 22.15
N PHE A 190 16.01 -6.28 21.28
CA PHE A 190 16.14 -6.59 19.86
C PHE A 190 16.12 -5.33 18.97
N CYS A 191 16.24 -4.13 19.55
CA CYS A 191 16.15 -2.89 18.78
C CYS A 191 17.33 -2.74 17.80
N TYR A 192 17.01 -2.86 16.52
CA TYR A 192 17.99 -2.76 15.43
C TYR A 192 18.47 -1.34 15.16
N GLN A 193 17.73 -0.32 15.60
CA GLN A 193 18.11 1.09 15.47
C GLN A 193 19.00 1.58 16.62
N GLY A 194 19.12 0.82 17.71
CA GLY A 194 19.95 1.21 18.86
C GLY A 194 19.45 2.42 19.67
N SER A 195 18.28 2.97 19.35
CA SER A 195 17.66 4.16 19.97
C SER A 195 17.59 4.10 21.50
N THR A 196 17.77 5.23 22.20
CA THR A 196 17.81 5.32 23.67
C THR A 196 17.13 6.59 24.20
N LYS A 197 17.00 6.75 25.52
CA LYS A 197 16.46 7.97 26.14
C LYS A 197 17.36 9.20 25.94
N GLN A 198 18.61 9.00 25.54
CA GLN A 198 19.59 10.04 25.27
C GLN A 198 19.73 10.35 23.77
N GLY A 199 18.95 9.67 22.92
CA GLY A 199 19.01 9.85 21.48
C GLY A 199 18.56 11.24 21.04
N ALA A 200 19.19 11.74 19.99
CA ALA A 200 18.88 13.03 19.40
C ALA A 200 17.65 12.98 18.49
N HIS A 201 17.14 14.15 18.14
CA HIS A 201 16.08 14.35 17.16
C HIS A 201 16.68 14.99 15.90
N ALA A 202 16.20 14.62 14.72
CA ALA A 202 16.52 15.32 13.49
C ALA A 202 15.91 16.73 13.52
N SER A 203 16.54 17.69 12.84
CA SER A 203 15.96 19.04 12.73
C SER A 203 14.79 19.03 11.74
N LEU A 204 13.74 19.82 12.01
CA LEU A 204 12.63 19.99 11.06
C LEU A 204 13.11 20.52 9.70
N GLU A 205 14.15 21.36 9.69
CA GLU A 205 14.78 21.85 8.47
C GLU A 205 15.31 20.70 7.59
N SER A 206 16.03 19.74 8.18
CA SER A 206 16.54 18.57 7.46
C SER A 206 15.42 17.68 6.92
N VAL A 207 14.31 17.57 7.66
CA VAL A 207 13.11 16.84 7.22
C VAL A 207 12.48 17.55 6.03
N VAL A 208 12.30 18.87 6.10
CA VAL A 208 11.71 19.67 5.02
C VAL A 208 12.56 19.61 3.75
N ALA A 209 13.88 19.79 3.88
CA ALA A 209 14.81 19.70 2.75
C ALA A 209 14.77 18.31 2.10
N THR A 210 14.77 17.25 2.92
CA THR A 210 14.61 15.87 2.43
C THR A 210 13.27 15.69 1.72
N ALA A 211 12.17 16.15 2.31
CA ALA A 211 10.84 16.00 1.73
C ALA A 211 10.70 16.74 0.39
N GLU A 212 11.30 17.92 0.24
CA GLU A 212 11.38 18.62 -1.05
C GLU A 212 12.10 17.79 -2.10
N ARG A 213 13.25 17.22 -1.73
CA ARG A 213 14.02 16.39 -2.66
C ARG A 213 13.28 15.12 -3.05
N LEU A 214 12.66 14.45 -2.10
CA LEU A 214 11.87 13.23 -2.37
C LEU A 214 10.65 13.53 -3.27
N ARG A 215 10.04 14.71 -3.15
CA ARG A 215 8.98 15.16 -4.05
C ARG A 215 9.48 15.28 -5.49
N GLU A 216 10.63 15.91 -5.70
CA GLU A 216 11.23 16.08 -7.04
C GLU A 216 11.52 14.72 -7.71
N LEU A 217 11.89 13.72 -6.91
CA LEU A 217 12.13 12.34 -7.37
C LEU A 217 10.83 11.54 -7.59
N GLY A 218 9.66 12.10 -7.27
CA GLY A 218 8.39 11.40 -7.35
C GLY A 218 8.32 10.20 -6.40
N VAL A 219 8.90 10.31 -5.19
CA VAL A 219 8.73 9.28 -4.14
C VAL A 219 7.27 9.26 -3.72
N PHE A 220 6.68 8.07 -3.61
CA PHE A 220 5.27 7.95 -3.25
C PHE A 220 5.05 8.01 -1.74
N GLU A 221 5.94 7.37 -0.98
CA GLU A 221 5.74 7.09 0.44
C GLU A 221 7.02 7.27 1.25
N VAL A 222 6.86 7.61 2.52
CA VAL A 222 7.92 7.49 3.52
C VAL A 222 7.46 6.63 4.69
N ALA A 223 8.36 5.81 5.24
CA ALA A 223 8.17 5.12 6.50
C ALA A 223 8.96 5.85 7.58
N ILE A 224 8.27 6.62 8.42
CA ILE A 224 8.86 7.42 9.49
C ILE A 224 9.11 6.52 10.70
N GLY A 225 10.37 6.46 11.12
CA GLY A 225 10.82 5.58 12.20
C GLY A 225 12.03 6.10 12.97
N GLY A 226 12.86 5.14 13.42
CA GLY A 226 14.03 5.36 14.26
C GLY A 226 13.79 4.90 15.70
N GLY A 227 13.75 5.84 16.63
CA GLY A 227 13.32 5.64 18.01
C GLY A 227 11.79 5.55 18.13
N GLU A 228 11.20 6.34 19.03
CA GLU A 228 9.74 6.50 19.11
C GLU A 228 9.35 7.78 18.37
N PRO A 229 9.01 7.73 17.06
CA PRO A 229 8.80 8.92 16.23
C PRO A 229 7.65 9.78 16.72
N MET A 230 6.60 9.19 17.31
CA MET A 230 5.45 9.93 17.82
C MET A 230 5.75 10.68 19.14
N MET A 231 6.95 10.52 19.70
CA MET A 231 7.47 11.36 20.79
C MET A 231 8.35 12.51 20.30
N HIS A 232 8.58 12.64 18.99
CA HIS A 232 9.29 13.79 18.44
C HIS A 232 8.50 15.09 18.72
N PRO A 233 9.11 16.15 19.28
CA PRO A 233 8.38 17.36 19.68
C PRO A 233 7.64 18.05 18.53
N GLN A 234 8.18 17.93 17.31
CA GLN A 234 7.64 18.49 16.07
C GLN A 234 7.01 17.42 15.14
N PHE A 235 6.49 16.32 15.71
CA PHE A 235 5.93 15.23 14.91
C PHE A 235 4.82 15.68 13.93
N PRO A 236 3.85 16.55 14.33
CA PRO A 236 2.83 17.05 13.40
C PRO A 236 3.43 17.79 12.20
N GLU A 237 4.44 18.64 12.43
CA GLU A 237 5.12 19.42 11.39
C GLU A 237 5.92 18.53 10.43
N ILE A 238 6.50 17.45 10.95
CA ILE A 238 7.18 16.42 10.13
C ILE A 238 6.17 15.73 9.21
N VAL A 239 5.02 15.32 9.74
CA VAL A 239 3.95 14.71 8.92
C VAL A 239 3.47 15.68 7.85
N ASP A 240 3.29 16.96 8.20
CA ASP A 240 2.92 18.02 7.26
C ASP A 240 3.97 18.23 6.17
N ALA A 241 5.26 18.12 6.50
CA ALA A 241 6.34 18.26 5.54
C ALA A 241 6.21 17.25 4.39
N PHE A 242 5.93 15.97 4.67
CA PHE A 242 5.74 14.97 3.61
C PHE A 242 4.37 15.08 2.94
N HIS A 243 3.30 15.22 3.74
CA HIS A 243 1.94 15.20 3.23
C HIS A 243 1.66 16.33 2.23
N GLN A 244 2.07 17.56 2.53
CA GLN A 244 1.88 18.72 1.65
C GLN A 244 2.64 18.61 0.33
N ARG A 245 3.67 17.74 0.28
CA ARG A 245 4.48 17.49 -0.91
C ARG A 245 3.98 16.30 -1.73
N GLY A 246 2.79 15.78 -1.39
CA GLY A 246 2.24 14.65 -2.09
C GLY A 246 3.03 13.37 -1.87
N ILE A 247 3.64 13.20 -0.70
CA ILE A 247 4.27 11.97 -0.24
C ILE A 247 3.39 11.43 0.89
N THR A 248 3.06 10.14 0.89
CA THR A 248 2.27 9.54 1.96
C THR A 248 3.17 9.19 3.16
N PRO A 249 3.03 9.87 4.31
CA PRO A 249 3.75 9.49 5.52
C PRO A 249 3.08 8.28 6.18
N ASN A 250 3.86 7.23 6.36
CA ASN A 250 3.55 6.09 7.23
C ASN A 250 4.44 6.18 8.46
N VAL A 251 4.02 5.66 9.60
CA VAL A 251 4.78 5.75 10.86
C VAL A 251 4.67 4.47 11.66
N THR A 252 5.73 4.09 12.36
CA THR A 252 5.69 2.95 13.30
C THR A 252 5.96 3.43 14.72
N ALA A 253 5.06 3.09 15.65
CA ALA A 253 5.14 3.46 17.06
C ALA A 253 4.97 2.23 17.96
N TYR A 254 5.55 2.27 19.15
CA TYR A 254 5.31 1.28 20.20
C TYR A 254 4.37 1.83 21.29
N GLY A 255 4.53 3.10 21.63
CA GLY A 255 3.68 3.79 22.59
C GLY A 255 2.23 3.91 22.16
N VAL A 256 1.35 4.19 23.12
CA VAL A 256 -0.08 4.46 22.87
C VAL A 256 -0.49 5.87 23.30
N GLU A 257 0.35 6.54 24.08
CA GLU A 257 0.08 7.83 24.73
C GLU A 257 -0.16 8.94 23.70
N TRP A 258 0.47 8.84 22.52
CA TRP A 258 0.25 9.75 21.41
C TRP A 258 -1.22 9.85 21.00
N SER A 259 -2.01 8.76 21.12
CA SER A 259 -3.41 8.72 20.71
C SER A 259 -4.32 9.62 21.54
N THR A 260 -3.82 10.13 22.67
CA THR A 260 -4.54 11.05 23.55
C THR A 260 -4.24 12.53 23.30
N ARG A 261 -3.20 12.83 22.51
CA ARG A 261 -2.71 14.20 22.25
C ARG A 261 -3.69 14.97 21.36
N ASP A 262 -3.73 16.30 21.49
CA ASP A 262 -4.67 17.11 20.71
C ASP A 262 -4.36 17.13 19.20
N TRP A 263 -3.07 17.06 18.83
CA TRP A 263 -2.63 17.08 17.43
C TRP A 263 -3.16 15.90 16.60
N VAL A 264 -3.63 14.81 17.24
CA VAL A 264 -4.14 13.63 16.51
C VAL A 264 -5.33 13.98 15.62
N LYS A 265 -6.14 14.98 16.01
CA LYS A 265 -7.32 15.43 15.26
C LYS A 265 -6.99 15.95 13.87
N THR A 266 -5.81 16.53 13.69
CA THR A 266 -5.38 17.16 12.44
C THR A 266 -4.28 16.39 11.73
N THR A 267 -3.60 15.46 12.42
CA THR A 267 -2.42 14.78 11.89
C THR A 267 -2.73 13.36 11.41
N ILE A 268 -3.58 12.61 12.11
CA ILE A 268 -3.79 11.18 11.82
C ILE A 268 -4.44 10.96 10.45
N SER A 269 -5.30 11.87 10.00
CA SER A 269 -5.91 11.82 8.65
C SER A 269 -4.90 12.03 7.51
N LYS A 270 -3.70 12.54 7.80
CA LYS A 270 -2.64 12.79 6.83
C LYS A 270 -1.69 11.60 6.66
N LEU A 271 -1.76 10.63 7.56
CA LEU A 271 -0.95 9.41 7.53
C LEU A 271 -1.60 8.35 6.62
N GLY A 272 -0.78 7.59 5.90
CA GLY A 272 -1.23 6.41 5.15
C GLY A 272 -1.56 5.23 6.06
N GLY A 273 -0.68 4.98 7.04
CA GLY A 273 -0.79 3.91 8.02
C GLY A 273 0.05 4.14 9.27
N ILE A 274 -0.36 3.46 10.34
CA ILE A 274 0.26 3.50 11.66
C ILE A 274 0.61 2.06 12.06
N GLY A 275 1.89 1.74 11.95
CA GLY A 275 2.47 0.54 12.54
C GLY A 275 2.41 0.60 14.06
N VAL A 276 1.83 -0.42 14.68
CA VAL A 276 1.80 -0.59 16.13
C VAL A 276 2.64 -1.80 16.48
N SER A 277 3.78 -1.57 17.13
CA SER A 277 4.67 -2.67 17.54
C SER A 277 3.99 -3.54 18.60
N VAL A 278 3.82 -4.83 18.28
CA VAL A 278 3.27 -5.86 19.17
C VAL A 278 4.34 -6.92 19.45
N HIS A 279 4.75 -7.07 20.70
CA HIS A 279 5.77 -8.04 21.08
C HIS A 279 5.14 -9.38 21.50
N ASN A 280 3.93 -9.36 22.06
CA ASN A 280 3.22 -10.56 22.52
C ASN A 280 1.70 -10.39 22.37
N ALA A 281 0.94 -11.43 22.72
CA ALA A 281 -0.52 -11.43 22.62
C ALA A 281 -1.20 -10.26 23.37
N ALA A 282 -0.69 -9.87 24.55
CA ALA A 282 -1.28 -8.79 25.33
C ALA A 282 -1.12 -7.41 24.65
N ASP A 283 -0.09 -7.23 23.83
CA ASP A 283 0.13 -5.97 23.11
C ASP A 283 -0.95 -5.67 22.07
N PHE A 284 -1.74 -6.66 21.63
CA PHE A 284 -2.87 -6.40 20.72
C PHE A 284 -3.95 -5.52 21.36
N GLU A 285 -4.05 -5.48 22.70
CA GLU A 285 -4.93 -4.55 23.41
C GLU A 285 -4.58 -3.07 23.17
N LYS A 286 -3.32 -2.77 22.79
CA LYS A 286 -2.90 -1.42 22.36
C LYS A 286 -3.78 -0.92 21.22
N LEU A 287 -4.14 -1.79 20.28
CA LEU A 287 -4.98 -1.42 19.13
C LEU A 287 -6.36 -0.95 19.58
N THR A 288 -6.99 -1.66 20.51
CA THR A 288 -8.28 -1.25 21.09
C THR A 288 -8.16 0.10 21.79
N ARG A 289 -7.14 0.26 22.65
CA ARG A 289 -6.90 1.51 23.37
C ARG A 289 -6.69 2.70 22.43
N ILE A 290 -5.91 2.52 21.37
CA ILE A 290 -5.71 3.55 20.34
C ILE A 290 -7.05 3.88 19.67
N ARG A 291 -7.81 2.88 19.22
CA ARG A 291 -9.12 3.11 18.57
C ARG A 291 -10.11 3.83 19.49
N ASP A 292 -10.18 3.47 20.77
CA ASP A 292 -11.06 4.12 21.73
C ASP A 292 -10.65 5.58 21.97
N ASN A 293 -9.34 5.84 22.07
CA ASN A 293 -8.81 7.19 22.22
C ASN A 293 -9.07 8.07 20.98
N LEU A 294 -8.95 7.51 19.78
CA LEU A 294 -9.26 8.21 18.54
C LEU A 294 -10.77 8.43 18.38
N SER A 295 -11.59 7.41 18.64
CA SER A 295 -13.06 7.47 18.54
C SER A 295 -13.67 8.47 19.51
N SER A 296 -13.20 8.51 20.76
CA SER A 296 -13.62 9.52 21.75
C SER A 296 -13.28 10.95 21.34
N ARG A 297 -12.32 11.12 20.42
CA ARG A 297 -11.93 12.40 19.81
C ARG A 297 -12.57 12.63 18.43
N ARG A 298 -13.48 11.76 18.00
CA ARG A 298 -14.12 11.76 16.67
C ARG A 298 -13.14 11.65 15.50
N VAL A 299 -12.03 10.96 15.72
CA VAL A 299 -11.06 10.61 14.68
C VAL A 299 -11.31 9.17 14.26
N TYR A 300 -11.87 9.00 13.07
CA TYR A 300 -12.15 7.68 12.47
C TYR A 300 -11.15 7.31 11.37
N SER A 301 -10.20 8.21 11.08
CA SER A 301 -9.04 7.94 10.25
C SER A 301 -7.93 7.28 11.07
N GLY A 302 -7.09 6.48 10.43
CA GLY A 302 -5.96 5.80 11.07
C GLY A 302 -5.99 4.31 10.85
N ARG A 303 -5.23 3.84 9.85
CA ARG A 303 -5.04 2.42 9.59
C ARG A 303 -4.00 1.87 10.54
N LEU A 304 -4.45 1.18 11.57
CA LEU A 304 -3.55 0.49 12.49
C LEU A 304 -3.13 -0.83 11.85
N MET A 305 -1.82 -1.05 11.81
CA MET A 305 -1.19 -2.29 11.37
C MET A 305 -0.35 -2.82 12.54
N PRO A 306 -0.77 -3.87 13.26
CA PRO A 306 0.11 -4.49 14.23
C PRO A 306 1.34 -5.06 13.52
N GLN A 307 2.51 -4.87 14.11
CA GLN A 307 3.79 -5.30 13.56
C GLN A 307 4.56 -6.11 14.58
N HIS A 308 5.03 -7.30 14.19
CA HIS A 308 5.77 -8.19 15.06
C HIS A 308 7.11 -8.58 14.43
N ALA A 309 8.20 -8.46 15.18
CA ALA A 309 9.51 -8.93 14.74
C ALA A 309 9.66 -10.42 15.07
N VAL A 310 9.75 -11.27 14.04
CA VAL A 310 9.82 -12.72 14.21
C VAL A 310 11.08 -13.10 14.98
N GLY A 311 10.93 -13.98 15.98
CA GLY A 311 12.05 -14.44 16.82
C GLY A 311 12.30 -13.58 18.06
N THR A 312 11.46 -12.58 18.35
CA THR A 312 11.47 -11.92 19.68
C THR A 312 10.61 -12.64 20.70
N ASN A 313 9.52 -13.28 20.26
CA ASN A 313 8.57 -14.03 21.07
C ASN A 313 8.02 -15.23 20.27
N ASP A 314 7.18 -16.05 20.91
CA ASP A 314 6.54 -17.20 20.27
C ASP A 314 5.60 -16.73 19.15
N ILE A 315 5.92 -17.12 17.92
CA ILE A 315 5.18 -16.71 16.73
C ILE A 315 3.77 -17.33 16.68
N THR A 316 3.60 -18.52 17.23
CA THR A 316 2.29 -19.20 17.28
C THR A 316 1.34 -18.42 18.17
N GLU A 317 1.80 -17.97 19.34
CA GLU A 317 0.99 -17.15 20.24
C GLU A 317 0.59 -15.81 19.60
N VAL A 318 1.53 -15.15 18.91
CA VAL A 318 1.27 -13.86 18.24
C VAL A 318 0.28 -14.01 17.09
N VAL A 319 0.47 -14.99 16.21
CA VAL A 319 -0.45 -15.22 15.08
C VAL A 319 -1.82 -15.68 15.60
N HIS A 320 -1.85 -16.53 16.64
CA HIS A 320 -3.09 -16.94 17.27
C HIS A 320 -3.86 -15.74 17.87
N ALA A 321 -3.17 -14.83 18.56
CA ALA A 321 -3.77 -13.62 19.11
C ALA A 321 -4.31 -12.69 18.01
N ALA A 322 -3.59 -12.55 16.90
CA ALA A 322 -4.06 -11.78 15.74
C ALA A 322 -5.33 -12.38 15.11
N ARG A 323 -5.43 -13.71 15.05
CA ARG A 323 -6.58 -14.43 14.45
C ARG A 323 -7.82 -14.48 15.34
N THR A 324 -7.64 -14.73 16.63
CA THR A 324 -8.73 -14.85 17.61
C THR A 324 -9.21 -13.50 18.12
N GLY A 325 -8.34 -12.51 18.11
CA GLY A 325 -8.64 -11.18 18.57
C GLY A 325 -9.68 -10.49 17.69
N ARG A 326 -10.54 -9.68 18.31
CA ARG A 326 -11.35 -8.68 17.58
C ARG A 326 -10.55 -7.41 17.28
N TYR A 327 -9.22 -7.51 17.27
CA TYR A 327 -8.31 -6.37 17.25
C TYR A 327 -7.91 -5.97 15.84
N THR A 328 -7.89 -6.88 14.88
CA THR A 328 -7.33 -6.59 13.55
C THR A 328 -7.78 -7.64 12.54
N ASP A 329 -7.77 -7.26 11.28
CA ASP A 329 -7.86 -8.14 10.11
C ASP A 329 -6.52 -8.27 9.39
N ASN A 330 -5.46 -7.66 9.91
CA ASN A 330 -4.12 -7.63 9.33
C ASN A 330 -3.00 -7.77 10.37
N LEU A 331 -1.84 -8.28 9.96
CA LEU A 331 -0.61 -8.37 10.74
C LEU A 331 0.61 -8.31 9.83
N LEU A 332 1.57 -7.44 10.16
CA LEU A 332 2.88 -7.37 9.50
C LEU A 332 3.92 -8.16 10.31
N LEU A 333 4.53 -9.16 9.69
CA LEU A 333 5.66 -9.88 10.25
C LEU A 333 6.96 -9.32 9.70
N LEU A 334 7.81 -8.80 10.59
CA LEU A 334 9.11 -8.23 10.26
C LEU A 334 10.20 -9.29 10.48
N GLY A 335 11.15 -9.37 9.56
CA GLY A 335 12.36 -10.17 9.73
C GLY A 335 13.21 -9.61 10.87
N PHE A 336 13.88 -10.50 11.59
CA PHE A 336 14.76 -10.09 12.68
C PHE A 336 16.03 -9.45 12.14
N LYS A 337 16.29 -8.19 12.49
CA LYS A 337 17.47 -7.44 12.02
C LYS A 337 18.62 -7.58 13.03
N ASN A 338 19.71 -8.22 12.62
CA ASN A 338 20.83 -8.59 13.50
C ASN A 338 21.89 -7.48 13.68
N VAL A 339 21.43 -6.25 13.92
CA VAL A 339 22.27 -5.06 14.07
C VAL A 339 21.96 -4.33 15.39
N ALA A 340 22.85 -3.43 15.82
CA ALA A 340 22.76 -2.74 17.10
C ALA A 340 22.44 -3.69 18.28
N ARG A 341 21.42 -3.41 19.10
CA ARG A 341 21.06 -4.30 20.22
C ARG A 341 20.57 -5.67 19.75
N GLY A 342 19.93 -5.73 18.58
CA GLY A 342 19.51 -6.98 17.94
C GLY A 342 20.65 -7.98 17.72
N SER A 343 21.89 -7.51 17.52
CA SER A 343 23.07 -8.38 17.35
C SER A 343 23.50 -9.15 18.61
N SER A 344 23.14 -8.63 19.79
CA SER A 344 23.57 -9.15 21.09
C SER A 344 22.43 -9.66 21.97
N GLY A 345 21.18 -9.31 21.62
CA GLY A 345 20.00 -9.68 22.39
C GLY A 345 19.64 -11.16 22.26
N PRO A 346 18.88 -11.74 23.21
CA PRO A 346 18.39 -13.10 23.09
C PRO A 346 17.49 -13.23 21.86
N LYS A 347 17.72 -14.25 21.02
CA LYS A 347 16.88 -14.53 19.84
C LYS A 347 16.21 -15.89 20.00
N MET A 348 14.89 -15.94 19.87
CA MET A 348 14.20 -17.20 19.71
C MET A 348 14.47 -17.73 18.31
N LYS A 349 14.99 -18.96 18.23
CA LYS A 349 15.12 -19.66 16.97
C LYS A 349 13.71 -20.04 16.52
N VAL A 350 13.34 -19.62 15.32
CA VAL A 350 12.09 -19.99 14.67
C VAL A 350 12.44 -20.81 13.43
N THR A 351 11.94 -22.03 13.36
CA THR A 351 12.11 -22.90 12.18
C THR A 351 11.05 -22.60 11.12
N ASP A 352 11.32 -22.98 9.88
CA ASP A 352 10.35 -22.86 8.78
C ASP A 352 9.05 -23.63 9.08
N ASP A 353 9.14 -24.79 9.76
CA ASP A 353 7.98 -25.58 10.14
C ASP A 353 7.12 -24.90 11.21
N GLU A 354 7.75 -24.36 12.26
CA GLU A 354 7.03 -23.61 13.30
C GLU A 354 6.32 -22.39 12.69
N LEU A 355 7.03 -21.62 11.86
CA LEU A 355 6.48 -20.43 11.21
C LEU A 355 5.37 -20.77 10.22
N TYR A 356 5.58 -21.77 9.37
CA TYR A 356 4.55 -22.24 8.44
C TYR A 356 3.32 -22.76 9.18
N ASN A 357 3.50 -23.52 10.27
CA ASN A 357 2.37 -24.04 11.04
C ASN A 357 1.61 -22.92 11.79
N ALA A 358 2.31 -21.90 12.31
CA ALA A 358 1.65 -20.74 12.88
C ALA A 358 0.80 -19.99 11.83
N ILE A 359 1.31 -19.86 10.60
CA ILE A 359 0.67 -19.10 9.52
C ILE A 359 -0.40 -19.91 8.77
N ALA A 360 -0.19 -21.18 8.47
CA ALA A 360 -1.05 -21.98 7.58
C ALA A 360 -1.49 -23.31 8.20
N GLY A 361 -1.02 -23.62 9.41
CA GLY A 361 -1.44 -24.81 10.12
C GLY A 361 -2.91 -24.75 10.58
N PRO A 362 -3.42 -25.88 11.09
CA PRO A 362 -4.77 -25.96 11.64
C PRO A 362 -4.98 -24.89 12.71
N PHE A 363 -6.09 -24.16 12.60
CA PHE A 363 -6.43 -23.12 13.56
C PHE A 363 -7.57 -23.58 14.45
N GLU A 364 -7.30 -23.69 15.75
CA GLU A 364 -8.32 -23.90 16.77
C GLU A 364 -8.81 -22.55 17.29
N GLY A 365 -10.04 -22.18 16.94
CA GLY A 365 -10.66 -20.93 17.40
C GLY A 365 -11.72 -20.39 16.44
N LYS A 366 -12.56 -19.48 16.93
CA LYS A 366 -13.45 -18.69 16.06
C LYS A 366 -12.71 -17.41 15.67
N GLY A 367 -12.15 -17.40 14.46
CA GLY A 367 -11.65 -16.17 13.86
C GLY A 367 -12.82 -15.25 13.51
N TRP A 368 -12.65 -13.94 13.72
CA TRP A 368 -13.68 -12.95 13.42
C TRP A 368 -13.63 -12.49 11.96
N TYR A 369 -12.43 -12.51 11.37
CA TYR A 369 -12.14 -12.09 10.00
C TYR A 369 -11.03 -12.97 9.39
N PRO A 370 -10.96 -13.09 8.05
CA PRO A 370 -9.77 -13.64 7.40
C PRO A 370 -8.58 -12.71 7.69
N LEU A 371 -7.56 -13.22 8.40
CA LEU A 371 -6.35 -12.47 8.72
C LEU A 371 -5.47 -12.34 7.46
N THR A 372 -5.20 -11.10 7.05
CA THR A 372 -4.23 -10.78 6.01
C THR A 372 -2.84 -10.65 6.62
N LEU A 373 -1.85 -11.37 6.08
CA LEU A 373 -0.47 -11.24 6.51
C LEU A 373 0.34 -10.41 5.51
N SER A 374 1.18 -9.53 6.04
CA SER A 374 2.18 -8.79 5.28
C SER A 374 3.56 -9.11 5.83
N VAL A 375 4.60 -8.94 5.03
CA VAL A 375 6.00 -9.21 5.41
C VAL A 375 6.92 -8.13 4.88
N ASP A 376 8.04 -7.87 5.56
CA ASP A 376 9.11 -7.00 5.03
C ASP A 376 10.16 -7.80 4.24
N THR A 377 11.09 -7.09 3.60
CA THR A 377 12.16 -7.72 2.82
C THR A 377 13.06 -8.60 3.69
N ALA A 378 13.35 -8.20 4.93
CA ALA A 378 14.14 -9.00 5.85
C ALA A 378 13.47 -10.35 6.17
N PHE A 379 12.13 -10.40 6.28
CA PHE A 379 11.40 -11.65 6.46
C PHE A 379 11.51 -12.54 5.22
N ILE A 380 11.34 -11.96 4.02
CA ILE A 380 11.45 -12.70 2.74
C ILE A 380 12.82 -13.38 2.64
N ASP A 381 13.89 -12.66 2.99
CA ASP A 381 15.26 -13.16 2.92
C ASP A 381 15.56 -14.24 3.97
N GLN A 382 14.92 -14.15 5.15
CA GLN A 382 15.13 -15.08 6.25
C GLN A 382 14.31 -16.37 6.13
N PHE A 383 13.14 -16.32 5.48
CA PHE A 383 12.20 -17.44 5.40
C PHE A 383 11.73 -17.76 3.96
N PRO A 384 12.64 -17.88 2.97
CA PRO A 384 12.25 -18.11 1.57
C PRO A 384 11.47 -19.42 1.39
N ASN A 385 11.83 -20.48 2.13
CA ASN A 385 11.11 -21.76 2.08
C ASN A 385 9.66 -21.65 2.57
N VAL A 386 9.38 -20.76 3.52
CA VAL A 386 8.00 -20.53 3.99
C VAL A 386 7.19 -19.80 2.92
N ILE A 387 7.78 -18.80 2.26
CA ILE A 387 7.16 -18.10 1.12
C ILE A 387 6.82 -19.10 0.00
N ASP A 388 7.76 -19.99 -0.34
CA ASP A 388 7.57 -21.03 -1.36
C ASP A 388 6.46 -22.02 -0.98
N ARG A 389 6.46 -22.51 0.26
CA ARG A 389 5.42 -23.44 0.76
C ARG A 389 4.03 -22.81 0.76
N LEU A 390 3.93 -21.52 1.05
CA LEU A 390 2.68 -20.76 0.97
C LEU A 390 2.25 -20.47 -0.47
N ASN A 391 3.08 -20.80 -1.47
CA ASN A 391 2.88 -20.48 -2.88
C ASN A 391 2.63 -18.98 -3.11
N VAL A 392 3.28 -18.12 -2.31
CA VAL A 392 3.17 -16.66 -2.46
C VAL A 392 3.83 -16.26 -3.77
N PRO A 393 3.12 -15.65 -4.71
CA PRO A 393 3.74 -15.39 -5.99
C PRO A 393 4.75 -14.25 -5.97
N GLY A 394 5.85 -14.43 -6.70
CA GLY A 394 7.01 -13.53 -6.65
C GLY A 394 6.78 -12.08 -7.10
N TYR A 395 5.64 -11.76 -7.70
CA TYR A 395 5.28 -10.37 -8.04
C TYR A 395 4.68 -9.60 -6.86
N LEU A 396 4.31 -10.29 -5.78
CA LEU A 396 3.91 -9.68 -4.51
C LEU A 396 5.08 -9.42 -3.57
N THR A 397 6.26 -9.93 -3.90
CA THR A 397 7.46 -9.82 -3.06
C THR A 397 8.53 -9.03 -3.79
N SER A 398 9.40 -8.37 -3.02
CA SER A 398 10.58 -7.71 -3.55
C SER A 398 11.73 -7.84 -2.57
N SER A 399 12.84 -8.37 -3.07
CA SER A 399 14.12 -8.51 -2.37
C SER A 399 15.28 -8.40 -3.38
N PRO A 400 16.46 -7.87 -3.00
CA PRO A 400 16.75 -7.25 -1.69
C PRO A 400 16.22 -5.82 -1.59
N GLU A 401 16.39 -5.20 -0.41
CA GLU A 401 16.25 -3.75 -0.22
C GLU A 401 17.19 -2.99 -1.16
N GLY A 402 16.93 -1.71 -1.45
CA GLY A 402 17.69 -0.94 -2.43
C GLY A 402 17.19 -1.06 -3.88
N LYS A 403 16.31 -2.03 -4.18
CA LYS A 403 15.68 -2.15 -5.51
C LYS A 403 14.60 -1.10 -5.77
N PHE A 404 13.74 -0.87 -4.78
CA PHE A 404 12.59 0.03 -4.87
C PHE A 404 12.46 0.97 -3.67
N SER A 405 13.24 0.69 -2.62
CA SER A 405 13.25 1.37 -1.33
C SER A 405 14.67 1.78 -0.97
N MET A 406 14.82 2.83 -0.18
CA MET A 406 16.08 3.18 0.46
C MET A 406 15.86 3.69 1.87
N TYR A 407 16.96 3.93 2.59
CA TYR A 407 16.96 4.43 3.95
C TYR A 407 17.70 5.76 4.06
N ILE A 408 17.16 6.67 4.87
CA ILE A 408 17.78 7.93 5.26
C ILE A 408 17.72 8.07 6.79
N ASP A 409 18.87 8.22 7.43
CA ASP A 409 18.98 8.61 8.83
C ASP A 409 19.29 10.10 8.93
N LEU A 410 18.27 10.90 9.23
CA LEU A 410 18.40 12.36 9.35
C LEU A 410 19.07 12.78 10.66
N VAL A 411 19.19 11.89 11.64
CA VAL A 411 19.90 12.17 12.90
C VAL A 411 21.40 12.06 12.67
N ARG A 412 21.83 11.01 11.96
CA ARG A 412 23.24 10.76 11.63
C ARG A 412 23.71 11.48 10.36
N GLY A 413 22.79 11.90 9.50
CA GLY A 413 23.11 12.49 8.19
C GLY A 413 23.70 11.45 7.23
N ILE A 414 23.10 10.27 7.16
CA ILE A 414 23.53 9.17 6.26
C ILE A 414 22.36 8.61 5.45
N MET A 415 22.67 7.87 4.40
CA MET A 415 21.73 7.13 3.57
C MET A 415 22.29 5.75 3.21
N GLY A 416 21.41 4.78 2.95
CA GLY A 416 21.80 3.41 2.64
C GLY A 416 20.71 2.62 1.89
N PRO A 417 21.02 1.39 1.44
CA PRO A 417 20.03 0.54 0.79
C PRO A 417 18.93 0.10 1.77
N SER A 418 19.25 -0.04 3.05
CA SER A 418 18.29 -0.38 4.10
C SER A 418 18.69 0.18 5.46
N SER A 419 17.75 0.14 6.41
CA SER A 419 17.98 0.54 7.80
C SER A 419 18.78 -0.48 8.64
N TYR A 420 19.34 -1.51 8.00
CA TYR A 420 20.04 -2.63 8.63
C TYR A 420 21.14 -3.24 7.76
N CYS A 421 21.65 -2.48 6.77
CA CYS A 421 22.81 -2.88 5.98
C CYS A 421 24.09 -2.85 6.82
N ALA A 422 25.21 -3.30 6.24
CA ALA A 422 26.49 -3.19 6.90
C ALA A 422 26.89 -1.72 7.06
N GLU A 423 27.71 -1.40 8.06
CA GLU A 423 28.06 -0.01 8.38
C GLU A 423 28.83 0.65 7.23
N GLU A 424 29.62 -0.13 6.50
CA GLU A 424 30.35 0.27 5.29
C GLU A 424 29.46 0.56 4.06
N ASP A 425 28.20 0.10 4.05
CA ASP A 425 27.26 0.35 2.96
C ASP A 425 26.56 1.71 3.09
N TYR A 426 26.66 2.36 4.25
CA TYR A 426 26.13 3.70 4.47
C TYR A 426 27.00 4.76 3.77
N LEU A 427 26.33 5.71 3.12
CA LEU A 427 26.93 6.88 2.52
C LEU A 427 26.52 8.13 3.33
N PRO A 428 27.34 9.19 3.37
CA PRO A 428 26.89 10.50 3.84
C PRO A 428 25.65 10.95 3.09
N LEU A 429 24.69 11.56 3.78
CA LEU A 429 23.47 12.07 3.16
C LEU A 429 23.83 13.26 2.25
N ASP A 430 23.64 13.05 0.96
CA ASP A 430 23.80 14.09 -0.06
C ASP A 430 22.52 14.16 -0.89
N LEU A 431 21.66 15.14 -0.58
CA LEU A 431 20.36 15.31 -1.23
C LEU A 431 20.50 15.53 -2.74
N ALA A 432 21.58 16.17 -3.21
CA ALA A 432 21.79 16.41 -4.63
C ALA A 432 21.99 15.10 -5.39
N HIS A 433 22.74 14.16 -4.79
CA HIS A 433 23.17 12.91 -5.43
C HIS A 433 22.44 11.65 -4.93
N ILE A 434 21.21 11.80 -4.40
CA ILE A 434 20.40 10.66 -3.95
C ILE A 434 20.21 9.62 -5.05
N THR A 435 19.95 10.04 -6.29
CA THR A 435 19.67 9.13 -7.40
C THR A 435 20.92 8.31 -7.76
N GLU A 436 22.10 8.92 -7.77
CA GLU A 436 23.37 8.24 -8.01
C GLU A 436 23.69 7.26 -6.89
N ALA A 437 23.42 7.61 -5.64
CA ALA A 437 23.57 6.70 -4.51
C ALA A 437 22.60 5.51 -4.61
N PHE A 438 21.32 5.79 -4.88
CA PHE A 438 20.29 4.77 -5.04
C PHE A 438 20.59 3.80 -6.19
N ALA A 439 21.18 4.29 -7.29
CA ALA A 439 21.55 3.47 -8.43
C ALA A 439 22.70 2.47 -8.15
N ARG A 440 23.50 2.66 -7.08
CA ARG A 440 24.62 1.78 -6.71
C ARG A 440 24.18 0.51 -5.99
N TRP A 441 23.06 0.58 -5.27
CA TRP A 441 22.45 -0.55 -4.59
C TRP A 441 21.59 -1.36 -5.56
#